data_AF-A0A9P8W0E4-F1
#
_entry.id   AF-A0A9P8W0E4-F1
#
_cell.length_a   1.000
_cell.length_b   1.000
_cell.length_c   1.000
_cell.angle_alpha   90.00
_cell.angle_beta   90.00
_cell.angle_gamma   90.00
#
_symmetry.space_group_name_H-M   'P 1'
#
loop_
_entity.id
_entity.type
_entity.pdbx_description
1 polymer ?
#
loop_
_entity_poly.entity_id
_entity_poly.type
_entity_poly.pdbx_seq_one_letter_code
_entity_poly.pdbx_strand_id
1 'polypeptide(L)'
;MSKLEIPIIDFSGFYSGNPAEKQKVVDQVRASCLYNGFFQIIGHSVPLEQQKFVMDGAKKFFSMPLEEKKKVSKDNNTWNRGYEMLRSQILEEGTQPELKEGFYIGAEIPESHPYFINKKLNSGPNQWPEGLGDELETFRNSSMKYYNSTLQLAGDHTWAFELTHEFRPF
;
A
#
# COMPACT_ATOMS: atom_id res chain seq x y z
N MET A 1 -8.65 -19.05 27.58
CA MET A 1 -9.02 -18.29 26.38
C MET A 1 -8.31 -18.94 25.20
N SER A 2 -9.01 -19.31 24.14
CA SER A 2 -8.36 -19.80 22.92
C SER A 2 -7.52 -18.68 22.31
N LYS A 3 -6.31 -19.02 21.86
CA LYS A 3 -5.43 -18.08 21.17
C LYS A 3 -6.12 -17.66 19.87
N LEU A 4 -6.27 -16.35 19.63
CA LEU A 4 -6.73 -15.85 18.35
C LEU A 4 -5.64 -16.19 17.31
N GLU A 5 -5.92 -17.17 16.45
CA GLU A 5 -5.05 -17.50 15.33
C GLU A 5 -5.54 -16.75 14.10
N ILE A 6 -4.62 -15.96 13.52
CA ILE A 6 -4.87 -15.20 12.30
C ILE A 6 -4.69 -16.16 11.12
N PRO A 7 -5.71 -16.39 10.26
CA PRO A 7 -5.57 -17.26 9.12
C PRO A 7 -4.42 -16.83 8.21
N ILE A 8 -3.64 -17.79 7.73
CA ILE A 8 -2.61 -17.60 6.70
C ILE A 8 -3.10 -18.34 5.46
N ILE A 9 -3.28 -17.61 4.35
CA ILE A 9 -3.76 -18.14 3.07
C ILE A 9 -2.60 -18.17 2.07
N ASP A 10 -2.34 -19.32 1.46
CA ASP A 10 -1.36 -19.45 0.39
C ASP A 10 -2.00 -19.10 -0.96
N PHE A 11 -1.66 -17.93 -1.48
CA PHE A 11 -2.16 -17.41 -2.75
C PHE A 11 -1.55 -18.07 -3.98
N SER A 12 -0.53 -18.93 -3.84
CA SER A 12 0.06 -19.62 -5.00
C SER A 12 -0.97 -20.48 -5.76
N GLY A 13 -1.96 -21.05 -5.04
CA GLY A 13 -3.09 -21.78 -5.63
C GLY A 13 -3.94 -20.93 -6.58
N PHE A 14 -4.08 -19.63 -6.30
CA PHE A 14 -4.81 -18.68 -7.14
C PHE A 14 -4.15 -18.49 -8.51
N TYR A 15 -2.82 -18.57 -8.57
CA TYR A 15 -2.02 -18.40 -9.78
C TYR A 15 -1.71 -19.72 -10.52
N SER A 16 -2.03 -20.87 -9.92
CA SER A 16 -1.62 -22.20 -10.40
C SER A 16 -2.23 -22.66 -11.73
N GLY A 17 -3.22 -21.95 -12.27
CA GLY A 17 -4.01 -22.37 -13.44
C GLY A 17 -4.96 -23.54 -13.15
N ASN A 18 -4.90 -24.17 -11.97
CA ASN A 18 -5.79 -25.24 -11.55
C ASN A 18 -7.08 -24.64 -10.93
N PRO A 19 -8.26 -24.88 -11.52
CA PRO A 19 -9.53 -24.34 -10.99
C PRO A 19 -9.83 -24.78 -9.55
N ALA A 20 -9.46 -26.00 -9.17
CA ALA A 20 -9.72 -26.52 -7.82
C ALA A 20 -8.83 -25.82 -6.77
N GLU A 21 -7.55 -25.58 -7.08
CA GLU A 21 -6.67 -24.85 -6.16
C GLU A 21 -7.06 -23.37 -6.06
N LYS A 22 -7.48 -22.76 -7.17
CA LYS A 22 -8.05 -21.41 -7.15
C LYS A 22 -9.29 -21.34 -6.27
N GLN A 23 -10.22 -22.30 -6.41
CA GLN A 23 -11.45 -22.34 -5.62
C GLN A 23 -11.14 -22.49 -4.12
N LYS A 24 -10.17 -23.31 -3.74
CA LYS A 24 -9.74 -23.44 -2.34
C LYS A 24 -9.28 -22.09 -1.75
N VAL A 25 -8.50 -21.31 -2.50
CA VAL A 25 -8.07 -19.97 -2.05
C VAL A 25 -9.28 -19.04 -1.87
N VAL A 26 -10.21 -19.05 -2.83
CA VAL A 26 -11.46 -18.25 -2.77
C VAL A 26 -12.29 -18.61 -1.52
N ASP A 27 -12.45 -19.90 -1.23
CA ASP A 27 -13.22 -20.37 -0.07
C ASP A 27 -12.55 -19.94 1.25
N GLN A 28 -11.22 -20.00 1.33
CA GLN A 28 -10.46 -19.55 2.50
C GLN A 28 -10.56 -18.04 2.72
N VAL A 29 -10.50 -17.24 1.64
CA VAL A 29 -10.70 -15.78 1.70
C VAL A 29 -12.11 -15.48 2.20
N ARG A 30 -13.13 -16.13 1.63
CA ARG A 30 -14.53 -15.97 2.06
C ARG A 30 -14.69 -16.26 3.56
N ALA A 31 -14.19 -17.41 4.02
CA ALA A 31 -14.29 -17.82 5.41
C ALA A 31 -13.60 -16.82 6.36
N SER A 32 -12.39 -16.37 6.00
CA SER A 32 -11.62 -15.42 6.81
C SER A 32 -12.31 -14.05 6.90
N CYS A 33 -12.92 -13.58 5.82
CA CYS A 33 -13.67 -12.33 5.83
C CYS A 33 -14.97 -12.40 6.63
N LEU A 34 -15.68 -13.52 6.58
CA LEU A 34 -16.92 -13.70 7.35
C LEU A 34 -16.68 -13.91 8.84
N TYR A 35 -15.56 -14.53 9.23
CA TYR A 35 -15.31 -14.90 10.62
C TYR A 35 -14.34 -13.96 11.35
N ASN A 36 -13.20 -13.65 10.73
CA ASN A 36 -12.13 -12.87 11.36
C ASN A 36 -12.17 -11.39 10.93
N GLY A 37 -12.60 -11.11 9.70
CA GLY A 37 -12.50 -9.79 9.07
C GLY A 37 -11.10 -9.43 8.57
N PHE A 38 -10.10 -10.29 8.81
CA PHE A 38 -8.71 -10.12 8.35
C PHE A 38 -7.99 -11.47 8.24
N PHE A 39 -6.94 -11.52 7.41
CA PHE A 39 -6.07 -12.68 7.20
C PHE A 39 -4.69 -12.21 6.72
N GLN A 40 -3.71 -13.11 6.80
CA GLN A 40 -2.39 -12.95 6.19
C GLN A 40 -2.31 -13.77 4.91
N ILE A 41 -1.45 -13.34 3.99
CA ILE A 41 -1.22 -14.03 2.72
C ILE A 41 0.27 -14.38 2.56
N ILE A 42 0.52 -15.53 1.95
CA ILE A 42 1.83 -15.94 1.44
C ILE A 42 1.68 -16.40 -0.01
N GLY A 43 2.77 -16.67 -0.72
CA GLY A 43 2.70 -17.15 -2.11
C GLY A 43 2.11 -16.12 -3.09
N HIS A 44 2.04 -14.85 -2.71
CA HIS A 44 1.56 -13.75 -3.55
C HIS A 44 2.61 -13.32 -4.59
N SER A 45 2.17 -12.56 -5.59
CA SER A 45 3.01 -12.13 -6.72
C SER A 45 4.07 -11.07 -6.40
N VAL A 46 4.03 -10.42 -5.23
CA VAL A 46 4.98 -9.35 -4.86
C VAL A 46 6.34 -9.92 -4.42
N PRO A 47 7.45 -9.63 -5.14
CA PRO A 47 8.76 -10.16 -4.79
C PRO A 47 9.29 -9.63 -3.46
N LEU A 48 9.91 -10.50 -2.66
CA LEU A 48 10.50 -10.15 -1.36
C LEU A 48 11.58 -9.05 -1.48
N GLU A 49 12.32 -9.04 -2.59
CA GLU A 49 13.34 -8.03 -2.85
C GLU A 49 12.76 -6.61 -2.90
N GLN A 50 11.57 -6.44 -3.51
CA GLN A 50 10.91 -5.14 -3.57
C GLN A 50 10.46 -4.67 -2.19
N GLN A 51 9.96 -5.58 -1.35
CA GLN A 51 9.61 -5.28 0.06
C GLN A 51 10.84 -4.81 0.84
N LYS A 52 11.99 -5.48 0.66
CA LYS A 52 13.24 -5.08 1.32
C LYS A 52 13.69 -3.68 0.86
N PHE A 53 13.66 -3.42 -0.44
CA PHE A 53 14.06 -2.12 -0.98
C PHE A 53 13.20 -0.97 -0.45
N VAL A 54 11.87 -1.10 -0.42
CA VAL A 54 11.02 -0.03 0.10
C VAL A 54 11.22 0.17 1.61
N MET A 55 11.44 -0.90 2.37
CA MET A 55 11.71 -0.81 3.81
C MET A 55 13.06 -0.14 4.11
N ASP A 56 14.10 -0.48 3.36
CA ASP A 56 15.41 0.13 3.53
C ASP A 56 15.41 1.60 3.05
N GLY A 57 14.72 1.89 1.94
CA GLY A 57 14.49 3.26 1.49
C GLY A 57 13.74 4.10 2.53
N ALA A 58 12.69 3.55 3.14
CA ALA A 58 11.94 4.22 4.19
C ALA A 58 12.82 4.54 5.40
N LYS A 59 13.65 3.59 5.86
CA LYS A 59 14.61 3.83 6.95
C LYS A 59 15.56 4.99 6.63
N LYS A 60 16.09 5.03 5.40
CA LYS A 60 16.98 6.11 4.95
C LYS A 60 16.25 7.46 4.97
N PHE A 61 15.08 7.54 4.35
CA PHE A 61 14.27 8.77 4.35
C PHE A 61 13.96 9.24 5.78
N PHE A 62 13.47 8.36 6.66
CA PHE A 62 13.07 8.76 8.01
C PHE A 62 14.26 9.10 8.93
N SER A 63 15.47 8.62 8.60
CA SER A 63 16.73 9.00 9.28
C SER A 63 17.24 10.39 8.91
N MET A 64 16.70 11.01 7.86
CA MET A 64 17.10 12.37 7.45
C MET A 64 16.70 13.41 8.50
N PRO A 65 17.42 14.56 8.57
CA PRO A 65 17.01 15.68 9.41
C PRO A 65 15.58 16.11 9.13
N LEU A 66 14.84 16.52 10.17
CA LEU A 66 13.44 16.93 10.05
C LEU A 66 13.25 18.02 8.98
N GLU A 67 14.18 18.97 8.89
CA GLU A 67 14.11 20.06 7.90
C GLU A 67 14.19 19.55 6.46
N GLU A 68 14.93 18.47 6.20
CA GLU A 68 14.95 17.83 4.88
C GLU A 68 13.62 17.09 4.60
N LYS A 69 13.08 16.37 5.59
CA LYS A 69 11.78 15.68 5.45
C LYS A 69 10.63 16.66 5.21
N LYS A 70 10.65 17.83 5.87
CA LYS A 70 9.66 18.90 5.69
C LYS A 70 9.64 19.51 4.29
N LYS A 71 10.75 19.48 3.54
CA LYS A 71 10.78 19.99 2.15
C LYS A 71 9.77 19.29 1.25
N VAL A 72 9.46 18.04 1.55
CA VAL A 72 8.45 17.24 0.85
C VAL A 72 7.19 17.04 1.69
N SER A 73 6.86 17.97 2.59
CA SER A 73 5.66 17.89 3.43
C SER A 73 4.39 17.71 2.60
N LYS A 74 3.49 16.82 3.03
CA LYS A 74 2.18 16.66 2.40
C LYS A 74 1.34 17.93 2.43
N ASP A 75 1.62 18.84 3.37
CA ASP A 75 0.92 20.11 3.51
C ASP A 75 1.34 21.13 2.43
N ASN A 76 2.37 20.83 1.63
CA ASN A 76 2.74 21.62 0.46
C ASN A 76 1.72 21.51 -0.69
N ASN A 77 0.78 20.56 -0.61
CA ASN A 77 -0.20 20.31 -1.65
C ASN A 77 -1.57 19.91 -1.09
N THR A 78 -2.58 19.82 -1.96
CA THR A 78 -3.95 19.44 -1.58
C THR A 78 -4.34 18.03 -2.02
N TRP A 79 -3.41 17.23 -2.55
CA TRP A 79 -3.65 15.88 -3.09
C TRP A 79 -2.95 14.77 -2.28
N ASN A 80 -2.51 15.10 -1.06
CA ASN A 80 -2.04 14.17 -0.05
C ASN A 80 -0.84 13.32 -0.51
N ARG A 81 0.25 13.99 -0.87
CA ARG A 81 1.53 13.35 -1.25
C ARG A 81 2.68 13.91 -0.46
N GLY A 82 3.60 13.06 -0.02
CA GLY A 82 4.80 13.47 0.70
C GLY A 82 4.74 13.18 2.21
N TYR A 83 5.60 13.85 2.95
CA TYR A 83 5.88 13.62 4.36
C TYR A 83 4.73 14.03 5.27
N GLU A 84 4.35 13.13 6.17
CA GLU A 84 3.46 13.39 7.30
C GLU A 84 4.27 13.50 8.60
N MET A 85 4.17 14.65 9.27
CA MET A 85 4.91 14.92 10.49
C MET A 85 4.46 14.04 11.66
N LEU A 86 5.43 13.67 12.50
CA LEU A 86 5.19 13.00 13.78
C LEU A 86 4.09 13.72 14.60
N ARG A 87 3.12 12.98 15.14
CA ARG A 87 2.00 13.50 15.96
C ARG A 87 1.04 14.43 15.21
N SER A 88 0.96 14.35 13.89
CA SER A 88 0.01 15.13 13.09
C SER A 88 -1.45 14.65 13.20
N GLN A 89 -1.70 13.44 13.69
CA GLN A 89 -3.02 12.81 13.68
C GLN A 89 -3.48 12.40 15.09
N ILE A 90 -4.77 12.64 15.35
CA ILE A 90 -5.53 12.15 16.51
C ILE A 90 -6.71 11.37 15.90
N LEU A 91 -6.74 10.05 16.08
CA LEU A 91 -7.73 9.18 15.44
C LEU A 91 -9.05 9.09 16.21
N GLU A 92 -8.99 9.30 17.52
CA GLU A 92 -10.15 9.20 18.41
C GLU A 92 -10.15 10.40 19.36
N GLU A 93 -11.32 11.05 19.49
CA GLU A 93 -11.47 12.24 20.33
C GLU A 93 -11.07 11.92 21.79
N GLY A 94 -10.20 12.75 22.37
CA GLY A 94 -9.68 12.54 23.72
C GLY A 94 -8.43 11.65 23.81
N THR A 95 -7.92 11.12 22.71
CA THR A 95 -6.65 10.38 22.68
C THR A 95 -5.44 11.26 22.40
N GLN A 96 -4.24 10.75 22.69
CA GLN A 96 -2.99 11.44 22.40
C GLN A 96 -2.66 11.36 20.90
N PRO A 97 -1.98 12.36 20.33
CA PRO A 97 -1.50 12.30 18.95
C PRO A 97 -0.63 11.06 18.71
N GLU A 98 -0.80 10.44 17.55
CA GLU A 98 -0.09 9.22 17.21
C GLU A 98 1.43 9.42 17.16
N LEU A 99 2.17 8.47 17.73
CA LEU A 99 3.63 8.43 17.66
C LEU A 99 4.10 7.81 16.35
N LYS A 100 3.57 8.30 15.22
CA LYS A 100 4.00 7.93 13.87
C LYS A 100 4.30 9.15 13.04
N GLU A 101 5.30 9.02 12.18
CA GLU A 101 5.49 9.86 11.00
C GLU A 101 5.22 9.00 9.75
N GLY A 102 4.94 9.62 8.61
CA GLY A 102 4.51 8.92 7.40
C GLY A 102 5.08 9.53 6.13
N PHE A 103 4.98 8.78 5.03
CA PHE A 103 5.34 9.27 3.71
C PHE A 103 4.34 8.73 2.69
N TYR A 104 3.55 9.61 2.11
CA TYR A 104 2.44 9.28 1.22
C TYR A 104 2.90 9.28 -0.23
N ILE A 105 2.87 8.10 -0.84
CA ILE A 105 3.04 7.91 -2.27
C ILE A 105 1.74 7.37 -2.89
N GLY A 106 1.52 7.67 -4.15
CA GLY A 106 0.43 7.09 -4.94
C GLY A 106 0.82 6.99 -6.42
N ALA A 107 -0.16 6.75 -7.29
CA ALA A 107 0.07 6.77 -8.73
C ALA A 107 0.71 8.11 -9.17
N GLU A 108 1.67 8.05 -10.09
CA GLU A 108 2.27 9.24 -10.70
C GLU A 108 1.25 9.89 -11.64
N ILE A 109 0.59 10.95 -11.15
CA ILE A 109 -0.45 11.68 -11.89
C ILE A 109 0.14 13.07 -12.21
N PRO A 110 0.54 13.33 -13.47
CA PRO A 110 1.08 14.64 -13.84
C PRO A 110 -0.02 15.71 -13.81
N GLU A 111 0.37 16.98 -13.74
CA GLU A 111 -0.57 18.10 -13.67
C GLU A 111 -1.44 18.25 -14.93
N SER A 112 -0.97 17.72 -16.06
CA SER A 112 -1.74 17.64 -17.30
C SER A 112 -2.84 16.56 -17.29
N HIS A 113 -2.86 15.68 -16.29
CA HIS A 113 -3.81 14.58 -16.23
C HIS A 113 -5.22 15.09 -15.84
N PRO A 114 -6.30 14.60 -16.47
CA PRO A 114 -7.66 15.03 -16.16
C PRO A 114 -8.04 14.90 -14.69
N TYR A 115 -7.49 13.92 -13.96
CA TYR A 115 -7.80 13.75 -12.52
C TYR A 115 -7.20 14.88 -11.68
N PHE A 116 -6.00 15.35 -12.01
CA PHE A 116 -5.42 16.50 -11.34
C PHE A 116 -6.17 17.78 -11.68
N ILE A 117 -6.41 18.04 -12.97
CA ILE A 117 -7.13 19.23 -13.47
C ILE A 117 -8.51 19.33 -12.82
N ASN A 118 -9.24 18.22 -12.72
CA ASN A 118 -10.57 18.15 -12.12
C ASN A 118 -10.54 17.98 -10.59
N LYS A 119 -9.37 18.14 -9.95
CA LYS A 119 -9.17 18.07 -8.48
C LYS A 119 -9.80 16.82 -7.86
N LYS A 120 -9.66 15.67 -8.53
CA LYS A 120 -10.09 14.39 -7.97
C LYS A 120 -9.27 14.11 -6.71
N LEU A 121 -9.92 13.49 -5.73
CA LEU A 121 -9.29 13.16 -4.46
C LEU A 121 -7.97 12.41 -4.69
N ASN A 122 -6.94 12.74 -3.92
CA ASN A 122 -5.63 12.09 -3.95
C ASN A 122 -5.01 11.99 -5.35
N SER A 123 -5.26 12.95 -6.25
CA SER A 123 -4.77 12.93 -7.63
C SER A 123 -3.79 14.06 -7.89
N GLY A 124 -2.50 13.74 -7.96
CA GLY A 124 -1.42 14.66 -8.31
C GLY A 124 -0.04 14.01 -8.20
N PRO A 125 1.02 14.74 -8.57
CA PRO A 125 2.37 14.21 -8.61
C PRO A 125 2.87 13.86 -7.21
N ASN A 126 3.71 12.81 -7.11
CA ASN A 126 4.40 12.50 -5.87
C ASN A 126 5.47 13.57 -5.56
N GLN A 127 5.78 13.77 -4.27
CA GLN A 127 6.89 14.61 -3.83
C GLN A 127 8.07 13.72 -3.46
N TRP A 128 9.20 13.83 -4.16
CA TRP A 128 10.38 13.01 -3.92
C TRP A 128 11.47 13.78 -3.17
N PRO A 129 12.11 13.19 -2.15
CA PRO A 129 13.02 13.90 -1.25
C PRO A 129 14.40 14.09 -1.87
N GLU A 130 14.62 15.23 -2.54
CA GLU A 130 15.90 15.62 -3.17
C GLU A 130 17.12 15.48 -2.24
N GLY A 131 16.92 15.60 -0.93
CA GLY A 131 17.97 15.38 0.08
C GLY A 131 18.56 13.96 0.12
N LEU A 132 17.99 12.99 -0.62
CA LEU A 132 18.60 11.67 -0.83
C LEU A 132 19.79 11.69 -1.81
N GLY A 133 19.99 12.76 -2.56
CA GLY A 133 21.10 12.89 -3.51
C GLY A 133 21.13 11.74 -4.52
N ASP A 134 22.28 11.08 -4.66
CA ASP A 134 22.50 9.99 -5.64
C ASP A 134 21.52 8.81 -5.47
N GLU A 135 20.93 8.65 -4.29
CA GLU A 135 19.96 7.57 -4.03
C GLU A 135 18.52 7.90 -4.45
N LEU A 136 18.23 9.16 -4.79
CA LEU A 136 16.87 9.65 -5.09
C LEU A 136 16.16 8.80 -6.14
N GLU A 137 16.80 8.57 -7.28
CA GLU A 137 16.21 7.81 -8.37
C GLU A 137 16.02 6.34 -8.00
N THR A 138 16.93 5.77 -7.22
CA THR A 138 16.77 4.39 -6.73
C THR A 138 15.59 4.29 -5.78
N PHE A 139 15.44 5.24 -4.86
CA PHE A 139 14.33 5.32 -3.92
C PHE A 139 12.98 5.48 -4.64
N ARG A 140 12.90 6.43 -5.58
CA ARG A 140 11.72 6.68 -6.41
C ARG A 140 11.31 5.44 -7.20
N ASN A 141 12.23 4.87 -7.98
CA ASN A 141 11.93 3.74 -8.86
C ASN A 141 11.55 2.49 -8.06
N SER A 142 12.23 2.22 -6.96
CA SER A 142 11.92 1.06 -6.10
C SER A 142 10.56 1.22 -5.41
N SER A 143 10.25 2.42 -4.91
CA SER A 143 8.96 2.73 -4.30
C SER A 143 7.81 2.58 -5.30
N MET A 144 7.96 3.11 -6.52
CA MET A 144 6.94 2.98 -7.56
C MET A 144 6.79 1.56 -8.09
N LYS A 145 7.89 0.79 -8.17
CA LYS A 145 7.83 -0.63 -8.53
C LYS A 145 7.03 -1.43 -7.49
N TYR A 146 7.31 -1.22 -6.21
CA TYR A 146 6.58 -1.86 -5.11
C TYR A 146 5.10 -1.43 -5.06
N TYR A 147 4.82 -0.14 -5.26
CA TYR A 147 3.46 0.38 -5.37
C TYR A 147 2.68 -0.33 -6.47
N ASN A 148 3.24 -0.45 -7.68
CA ASN A 148 2.59 -1.10 -8.81
C ASN A 148 2.37 -2.60 -8.57
N SER A 149 3.36 -3.31 -8.00
CA SER A 149 3.20 -4.73 -7.66
C SER A 149 2.12 -4.94 -6.58
N THR A 150 2.03 -4.05 -5.59
CA THR A 150 0.99 -4.11 -4.55
C THR A 150 -0.39 -3.75 -5.09
N LEU A 151 -0.48 -2.80 -6.03
CA LEU A 151 -1.73 -2.44 -6.70
C LEU A 151 -2.25 -3.61 -7.55
N GLN A 152 -1.36 -4.28 -8.30
CA GLN A 152 -1.73 -5.50 -9.03
C GLN A 152 -2.22 -6.58 -8.07
N LEU A 153 -1.49 -6.78 -6.96
CA LEU A 153 -1.89 -7.74 -5.93
C LEU A 153 -3.28 -7.41 -5.36
N ALA A 154 -3.59 -6.14 -5.08
CA ALA A 154 -4.92 -5.73 -4.64
C ALA A 154 -6.01 -6.05 -5.68
N GLY A 155 -5.71 -5.94 -6.97
CA GLY A 155 -6.56 -6.41 -8.06
C GLY A 155 -6.83 -7.91 -7.99
N ASP A 156 -5.79 -8.72 -7.79
CA ASP A 156 -5.92 -10.18 -7.66
C ASP A 156 -6.82 -10.57 -6.46
N HIS A 157 -6.69 -9.86 -5.32
CA HIS A 157 -7.53 -10.06 -4.15
C HIS A 157 -8.99 -9.69 -4.44
N THR A 158 -9.21 -8.54 -5.07
CA THR A 158 -10.56 -8.09 -5.45
C THR A 158 -11.22 -9.11 -6.36
N TRP A 159 -10.47 -9.70 -7.29
CA TRP A 159 -10.98 -10.79 -8.11
C TRP A 159 -11.32 -12.04 -7.29
N ALA A 160 -10.46 -12.44 -6.35
CA ALA A 160 -10.79 -13.53 -5.43
C ALA A 160 -12.07 -13.25 -4.64
N PHE A 161 -12.27 -12.01 -4.18
CA PHE A 161 -13.48 -11.54 -3.51
C PHE A 161 -14.73 -11.61 -4.39
N GLU A 162 -14.65 -11.18 -5.64
CA GLU A 162 -15.77 -11.28 -6.58
C GLU A 162 -16.19 -12.74 -6.80
N LEU A 163 -15.22 -13.65 -6.92
CA LEU A 163 -15.47 -15.09 -7.05
C LEU A 163 -16.13 -15.69 -5.80
N THR A 164 -15.95 -15.08 -4.61
CA THR A 164 -16.66 -15.55 -3.42
C THR A 164 -18.17 -15.37 -3.53
N HIS A 165 -18.68 -14.44 -4.33
CA HIS A 165 -20.10 -14.07 -4.37
C HIS A 165 -20.89 -14.64 -5.55
N GLU A 166 -20.33 -15.58 -6.32
CA GLU A 166 -20.90 -16.03 -7.61
C GLU A 166 -21.26 -14.85 -8.53
N PHE A 167 -20.56 -13.72 -8.45
CA PHE A 167 -20.70 -12.67 -9.46
C PHE A 167 -20.11 -13.20 -10.77
N ARG A 168 -20.96 -13.82 -11.58
CA ARG A 168 -20.65 -14.07 -12.98
C ARG A 168 -20.57 -12.71 -13.67
N PRO A 169 -19.47 -12.41 -14.39
CA PRO A 169 -19.47 -11.26 -15.29
C PRO A 169 -20.63 -11.43 -16.29
N PHE A 170 -21.40 -10.37 -16.48
CA PHE A 170 -22.43 -10.30 -17.53
C PHE A 170 -21.81 -10.38 -18.92
#